data_AF-A1SJ25-F1
#
_entry.id   AF-A1SJ25-F1
#
_cell.length_a   1.000
_cell.length_b   1.000
_cell.length_c   1.000
_cell.angle_alpha   90.00
_cell.angle_beta   90.00
_cell.angle_gamma   90.00
#
_symmetry.space_group_name_H-M   'P 1'
#
loop_
_entity.id
_entity.type
_entity.pdbx_description
1 polymer ?
#
loop_
_entity_poly.entity_id
_entity_poly.type
_entity_poly.pdbx_seq_one_letter_code
_entity_poly.pdbx_strand_id
1 'polypeptide(L)'
;MVTAANLAAHLAAISRGFARVVGTLVGMSWMDRLRRSSGPKMRRPARDAYRTGSTRVRASDSVDLEHLHSWVSDRRGVEGFVEPRTAVSDVTLLLVAHDGEWTRRRVPSIGWAHDFCNRQQIPSYDAAVVGIPQRMRDYNRRKKLEGGL
;
A
#
# COMPACT_ATOMS: atom_id res chain seq x y z
N MET A 1 -39.51 -26.44 10.24
CA MET A 1 -38.83 -27.75 10.28
C MET A 1 -37.69 -27.73 9.28
N VAL A 2 -36.46 -27.88 9.77
CA VAL A 2 -35.27 -28.52 9.15
C VAL A 2 -34.70 -27.89 7.87
N THR A 3 -33.40 -27.62 7.66
CA THR A 3 -32.17 -27.51 8.47
C THR A 3 -31.11 -26.86 7.56
N ALA A 4 -30.13 -26.21 8.19
CA ALA A 4 -28.87 -25.72 7.66
C ALA A 4 -27.94 -26.78 7.03
N ALA A 5 -26.84 -26.29 6.43
CA ALA A 5 -25.57 -26.93 6.03
C ALA A 5 -25.33 -26.74 4.52
N ASN A 6 -24.16 -26.40 3.97
CA ASN A 6 -22.79 -26.25 4.45
C ASN A 6 -22.11 -25.48 3.27
N LEU A 7 -21.40 -24.38 3.49
CA LEU A 7 -19.97 -24.35 3.73
C LEU A 7 -19.11 -24.99 2.61
N ALA A 8 -18.38 -24.09 1.94
CA ALA A 8 -17.00 -24.21 1.48
C ALA A 8 -16.63 -25.05 0.24
N ALA A 9 -15.73 -24.41 -0.51
CA ALA A 9 -14.64 -25.01 -1.27
C ALA A 9 -15.06 -25.61 -2.62
N HIS A 10 -14.27 -25.57 -3.68
CA HIS A 10 -12.93 -25.07 -3.93
C HIS A 10 -12.71 -25.32 -5.44
N LEU A 11 -11.96 -24.44 -6.11
CA LEU A 11 -11.01 -24.80 -7.18
C LEU A 11 -11.50 -25.63 -8.38
N ALA A 12 -11.66 -24.99 -9.54
CA ALA A 12 -11.30 -25.60 -10.82
C ALA A 12 -11.26 -24.57 -11.96
N ALA A 13 -10.12 -23.93 -12.21
CA ALA A 13 -9.89 -23.25 -13.50
C ALA A 13 -8.41 -22.96 -13.81
N ILE A 14 -7.49 -23.91 -13.66
CA ILE A 14 -6.22 -23.87 -14.42
C ILE A 14 -5.87 -25.28 -14.85
N SER A 15 -6.04 -25.56 -16.13
CA SER A 15 -5.70 -26.83 -16.76
C SER A 15 -4.89 -26.59 -18.03
N ARG A 16 -3.64 -27.07 -17.96
CA ARG A 16 -2.87 -27.76 -19.01
C ARG A 16 -2.23 -26.93 -20.13
N GLY A 17 -0.90 -27.09 -20.22
CA GLY A 17 -0.05 -26.67 -21.33
C GLY A 17 1.39 -27.11 -21.13
N PHE A 18 1.62 -28.42 -21.03
CA PHE A 18 2.94 -29.06 -20.97
C PHE A 18 3.39 -29.37 -22.41
N ALA A 19 4.56 -28.89 -22.82
CA ALA A 19 5.29 -29.44 -23.96
C ALA A 19 6.80 -29.30 -23.71
N ARG A 20 7.50 -30.38 -24.03
CA ARG A 20 8.82 -30.81 -23.57
C ARG A 20 9.73 -30.97 -24.79
N VAL A 21 10.96 -30.49 -24.74
CA VAL A 21 12.11 -30.86 -25.60
C VAL A 21 13.37 -30.61 -24.75
N VAL A 22 13.99 -31.58 -24.06
CA VAL A 22 14.95 -32.64 -24.48
C VAL A 22 16.10 -32.18 -25.38
N GLY A 23 17.33 -32.23 -24.85
CA GLY A 23 18.56 -32.31 -25.65
C GLY A 23 19.88 -31.99 -24.91
N THR A 24 20.48 -33.03 -24.29
CA THR A 24 21.91 -33.46 -24.35
C THR A 24 23.04 -32.44 -24.03
N LEU A 25 23.79 -32.52 -22.90
CA LEU A 25 24.93 -33.39 -22.47
C LEU A 25 26.34 -32.86 -22.84
N VAL A 26 27.24 -33.00 -21.86
CA VAL A 26 28.73 -32.96 -21.87
C VAL A 26 29.41 -31.61 -21.58
N GLY A 27 30.28 -31.62 -20.56
CA GLY A 27 31.36 -30.62 -20.41
C GLY A 27 31.80 -30.34 -18.98
N MET A 28 32.35 -31.34 -18.28
CA MET A 28 33.15 -31.08 -17.06
C MET A 28 34.44 -30.35 -17.48
N SER A 29 34.51 -29.04 -17.23
CA SER A 29 35.63 -28.18 -17.62
C SER A 29 36.76 -28.22 -16.60
N TRP A 30 37.97 -28.45 -17.09
CA TRP A 30 39.22 -28.60 -16.33
C TRP A 30 39.77 -27.28 -15.73
N MET A 31 38.96 -26.23 -15.62
CA MET A 31 39.39 -24.90 -15.16
C MET A 31 39.12 -24.62 -13.68
N ASP A 32 38.53 -25.57 -12.94
CA ASP A 32 38.32 -25.45 -11.48
C ASP A 32 39.58 -25.71 -10.62
N ARG A 33 40.75 -25.87 -11.23
CA ARG A 33 41.97 -26.37 -10.54
C ARG A 33 43.06 -25.33 -10.24
N LEU A 34 43.00 -24.09 -10.74
CA LEU A 34 44.08 -23.12 -10.48
C LEU A 34 43.54 -21.69 -10.22
N ARG A 35 42.87 -21.51 -9.09
CA ARG A 35 42.80 -20.19 -8.43
C ARG A 35 42.62 -20.31 -6.91
N ARG A 36 43.51 -21.07 -6.27
CA ARG A 36 43.83 -20.88 -4.85
C ARG A 36 44.98 -19.88 -4.77
N SER A 37 44.65 -18.59 -4.77
CA SER A 37 45.59 -17.52 -4.43
C SER A 37 44.81 -16.35 -3.81
N SER A 38 45.08 -16.12 -2.52
CA SER A 38 44.96 -14.84 -1.81
C SER A 38 43.59 -14.15 -1.84
N GLY A 39 42.73 -14.50 -0.88
CA GLY A 39 41.47 -13.78 -0.63
C GLY A 39 41.73 -12.35 -0.13
N PRO A 40 41.05 -11.32 -0.66
CA PRO A 40 41.11 -9.98 -0.09
C PRO A 40 40.42 -9.97 1.28
N LYS A 41 41.07 -9.42 2.32
CA LYS A 41 40.44 -9.13 3.61
C LYS A 41 39.25 -8.17 3.38
N MET A 42 38.03 -8.67 3.43
CA MET A 42 36.83 -7.84 3.45
C MET A 42 36.84 -6.98 4.72
N ARG A 43 37.03 -5.67 4.55
CA ARG A 43 36.63 -4.69 5.57
C ARG A 43 35.11 -4.77 5.67
N ARG A 44 34.61 -5.04 6.88
CA ARG A 44 33.17 -5.07 7.19
C ARG A 44 32.53 -3.76 6.66
N PRO A 45 31.42 -3.81 5.92
CA PRO A 45 30.77 -2.59 5.47
C PRO A 45 30.37 -1.75 6.69
N ALA A 46 30.58 -0.43 6.56
CA ALA A 46 30.23 0.56 7.56
C ALA A 46 28.75 0.40 7.96
N ARG A 47 28.47 0.64 9.24
CA ARG A 47 27.16 0.54 9.90
C ARG A 47 26.14 1.60 9.43
N ASP A 48 26.28 2.12 8.21
CA ASP A 48 25.40 3.12 7.61
C ASP A 48 24.81 2.64 6.29
N ALA A 49 23.85 1.73 6.39
CA ALA A 49 23.03 1.27 5.28
C ALA A 49 21.84 2.22 4.97
N TYR A 50 22.01 3.54 5.13
CA TYR A 50 20.96 4.52 4.84
C TYR A 50 20.87 4.91 3.36
N ARG A 51 21.69 4.35 2.48
CA ARG A 51 21.68 4.70 1.05
C ARG A 51 21.74 3.46 0.17
N THR A 52 20.65 2.72 0.12
CA THR A 52 20.36 1.83 -1.01
C THR A 52 18.88 1.95 -1.35
N GLY A 53 18.59 2.55 -2.50
CA GLY A 53 17.27 2.80 -3.02
C GLY A 53 16.56 1.50 -3.37
N SER A 54 15.90 0.92 -2.38
CA SER A 54 14.76 0.03 -2.60
C SER A 54 13.52 0.92 -2.70
N THR A 55 12.70 0.73 -3.72
CA THR A 55 11.35 1.32 -3.83
C THR A 55 10.43 0.72 -2.75
N ARG A 56 10.80 0.90 -1.48
CA ARG A 56 9.98 0.54 -0.34
C ARG A 56 8.97 1.67 -0.22
N VAL A 57 7.70 1.31 -0.34
CA VAL A 57 6.58 2.18 -0.01
C VAL A 57 6.88 2.82 1.35
N ARG A 58 7.13 4.13 1.39
CA ARG A 58 7.47 4.86 2.63
C ARG A 58 6.42 4.54 3.69
N ALA A 59 6.89 4.18 4.89
CA ALA A 59 6.05 3.98 6.06
C ALA A 59 5.32 5.29 6.41
N SER A 60 4.19 5.18 7.12
CA SER A 60 3.49 6.35 7.68
C SER A 60 4.45 7.06 8.64
N ASP A 61 4.83 8.30 8.30
CA ASP A 61 5.79 9.10 9.07
C ASP A 61 5.08 10.08 10.01
N SER A 62 5.79 10.61 11.01
CA SER A 62 5.27 11.64 11.93
C SER A 62 4.73 12.88 11.21
N VAL A 63 5.28 13.18 10.03
CA VAL A 63 4.84 14.27 9.15
C VAL A 63 3.42 14.03 8.61
N ASP A 64 3.07 12.78 8.27
CA ASP A 64 1.72 12.44 7.79
C ASP A 64 0.69 12.65 8.92
N LEU A 65 1.05 12.27 10.14
CA LEU A 65 0.22 12.45 11.32
C LEU A 65 0.00 13.93 11.64
N GLU A 66 1.07 14.73 11.66
CA GLU A 66 0.98 16.17 11.89
C GLU A 66 0.13 16.85 10.81
N HIS A 67 0.31 16.46 9.55
CA HIS A 67 -0.53 16.95 8.46
C HIS A 67 -2.01 16.60 8.68
N LEU A 68 -2.33 15.37 9.07
CA LEU A 68 -3.71 14.97 9.35
C LEU A 68 -4.32 15.78 10.50
N HIS A 69 -3.56 16.02 11.58
CA HIS A 69 -4.03 16.84 12.70
C HIS A 69 -4.30 18.29 12.30
N SER A 70 -3.32 18.95 11.65
CA SER A 70 -3.50 20.33 11.17
C SER A 70 -4.65 20.43 10.17
N TRP A 71 -4.77 19.46 9.27
CA TRP A 71 -5.83 19.50 8.26
C TRP A 71 -7.22 19.40 8.88
N VAL A 72 -7.39 18.57 9.91
CA VAL A 72 -8.63 18.42 10.68
C VAL A 72 -8.93 19.66 11.51
N SER A 73 -7.93 20.27 12.16
CA SER A 73 -8.16 21.46 13.00
C SER A 73 -8.69 22.65 12.20
N ASP A 74 -8.30 22.75 10.94
CA ASP A 74 -8.60 23.92 10.11
C ASP A 74 -9.95 23.78 9.37
N ARG A 75 -10.61 22.62 9.44
CA ARG A 75 -11.78 22.29 8.63
C ARG A 75 -12.93 21.75 9.45
N ARG A 76 -14.14 22.09 9.02
CA ARG A 76 -15.39 21.62 9.63
C ARG A 76 -16.05 20.53 8.78
N GLY A 77 -16.91 19.74 9.44
CA GLY A 77 -17.71 18.69 8.78
C GLY A 77 -16.83 17.68 8.05
N VAL A 78 -15.69 17.33 8.65
CA VAL A 78 -14.77 16.35 8.11
C VAL A 78 -15.33 14.95 8.30
N GLU A 79 -15.24 14.12 7.27
CA GLU A 79 -15.48 12.68 7.33
C GLU A 79 -14.22 11.94 6.88
N GLY A 80 -13.92 10.82 7.52
CA GLY A 80 -12.81 9.94 7.18
C GLY A 80 -13.23 8.76 6.29
N PHE A 81 -12.45 8.49 5.25
CA PHE A 81 -12.63 7.35 4.36
C PHE A 81 -11.36 6.53 4.40
N VAL A 82 -11.44 5.34 5.00
CA VAL A 82 -10.31 4.43 5.16
C VAL A 82 -10.24 3.54 3.93
N GLU A 83 -9.11 3.57 3.25
CA GLU A 83 -8.88 2.75 2.07
C GLU A 83 -7.96 1.59 2.45
N PRO A 84 -8.38 0.35 2.20
CA PRO A 84 -7.59 -0.81 2.55
C PRO A 84 -6.31 -0.87 1.70
N ARG A 85 -5.34 -1.64 2.21
CA ARG A 85 -4.14 -1.95 1.44
C ARG A 85 -4.50 -2.67 0.14
N THR A 86 -3.84 -2.28 -0.94
CA THR A 86 -3.91 -2.96 -2.24
C THR A 86 -2.55 -3.53 -2.63
N ALA A 87 -2.46 -4.19 -3.79
CA ALA A 87 -1.20 -4.71 -4.31
C ALA A 87 -0.12 -3.63 -4.52
N VAL A 88 -0.52 -2.37 -4.73
CA VAL A 88 0.37 -1.27 -5.11
C VAL A 88 0.30 -0.07 -4.17
N SER A 89 -0.49 -0.13 -3.10
CA SER A 89 -0.63 0.97 -2.14
C SER A 89 -0.87 0.45 -0.74
N ASP A 90 -0.22 1.07 0.25
CA ASP A 90 -0.48 0.82 1.67
C ASP A 90 -1.84 1.43 2.09
N VAL A 91 -2.24 1.18 3.34
CA VAL A 91 -3.47 1.73 3.92
C VAL A 91 -3.38 3.26 3.89
N THR A 92 -4.46 3.90 3.44
CA THR A 92 -4.57 5.37 3.41
C THR A 92 -5.82 5.84 4.10
N LEU A 93 -5.72 7.01 4.75
CA LEU A 93 -6.85 7.76 5.25
C LEU A 93 -7.08 8.96 4.32
N LEU A 94 -8.27 9.01 3.73
CA LEU A 94 -8.78 10.14 2.97
C LEU A 94 -9.72 10.93 3.87
N LEU A 95 -9.38 12.18 4.17
CA LEU A 95 -10.27 13.10 4.88
C LEU A 95 -10.96 14.01 3.87
N VAL A 96 -12.28 14.17 4.00
CA VAL A 96 -13.09 15.02 3.11
C VAL A 96 -13.92 15.98 3.95
N ALA A 97 -13.70 17.28 3.77
CA ALA A 97 -14.38 18.35 4.47
C ALA A 97 -15.79 18.59 3.92
N HIS A 98 -16.55 19.44 4.60
CA HIS A 98 -17.95 19.75 4.25
C HIS A 98 -18.14 20.26 2.81
N ASP A 99 -17.18 21.00 2.27
CA ASP A 99 -17.20 21.61 0.93
C ASP A 99 -16.57 20.71 -0.15
N GLY A 100 -16.11 19.52 0.24
CA GLY A 100 -15.45 18.57 -0.63
C GLY A 100 -13.95 18.74 -0.79
N GLU A 101 -13.32 19.73 -0.14
CA GLU A 101 -11.87 19.76 -0.03
C GLU A 101 -11.39 18.49 0.67
N TRP A 102 -10.26 17.94 0.23
CA TRP A 102 -9.78 16.66 0.73
C TRP A 102 -8.26 16.60 0.88
N THR A 103 -7.81 15.71 1.76
CA THR A 103 -6.41 15.29 1.85
C THR A 103 -6.32 13.78 2.01
N ARG A 104 -5.24 13.18 1.52
CA ARG A 104 -4.99 11.73 1.61
C ARG A 104 -3.58 11.49 2.16
N ARG A 105 -3.47 10.67 3.18
CA ARG A 105 -2.18 10.31 3.81
C ARG A 105 -2.10 8.81 4.09
N ARG A 106 -0.87 8.29 4.10
CA ARG A 106 -0.62 6.89 4.50
C ARG A 106 -0.71 6.77 6.01
N VAL A 107 -1.26 5.66 6.46
CA VAL A 107 -1.49 5.41 7.88
C VAL A 107 -1.04 3.99 8.24
N PRO A 108 -0.68 3.72 9.50
CA PRO A 108 -0.10 2.44 9.90
C PRO A 108 -1.04 1.23 9.67
N SER A 109 -2.34 1.42 9.86
CA SER A 109 -3.34 0.36 9.71
C SER A 109 -4.77 0.93 9.59
N ILE A 110 -5.72 0.07 9.23
CA ILE A 110 -7.16 0.41 9.18
C ILE A 110 -7.66 0.78 10.58
N GLY A 111 -7.31 -0.02 11.60
CA GLY A 111 -7.69 0.25 12.99
C GLY A 111 -7.15 1.58 13.48
N TRP A 112 -5.88 1.88 13.18
CA TRP A 112 -5.29 3.18 13.53
C TRP A 112 -6.04 4.35 12.88
N ALA A 113 -6.50 4.19 11.63
CA ALA A 113 -7.24 5.24 10.92
C ALA A 113 -8.58 5.54 11.58
N HIS A 114 -9.34 4.49 11.93
CA HIS A 114 -10.59 4.65 12.67
C HIS A 114 -10.34 5.23 14.07
N ASP A 115 -9.31 4.78 14.78
CA ASP A 115 -8.97 5.32 16.10
C ASP A 115 -8.56 6.80 16.04
N PHE A 116 -7.82 7.19 14.99
CA PHE A 116 -7.50 8.60 14.74
C PHE A 116 -8.79 9.41 14.58
N CYS A 117 -9.69 8.99 13.69
CA CYS A 117 -10.97 9.68 13.48
C CYS A 117 -11.81 9.74 14.75
N ASN A 118 -11.91 8.63 15.51
CA ASN A 118 -12.65 8.57 16.77
C ASN A 118 -12.11 9.57 17.80
N ARG A 119 -10.79 9.67 17.96
CA ARG A 119 -10.16 10.66 18.86
C ARG A 119 -10.45 12.10 18.47
N GLN A 120 -10.63 12.35 17.18
CA GLN A 120 -10.99 13.68 16.66
C GLN A 120 -12.51 13.88 16.55
N GLN A 121 -13.33 12.93 17.03
CA GLN A 121 -14.79 12.93 16.90
C GLN A 121 -15.28 13.07 15.45
N ILE A 122 -14.53 12.48 14.51
CA ILE A 122 -14.84 12.45 13.08
C ILE A 122 -15.49 11.10 12.74
N PRO A 123 -16.64 11.09 12.04
CA PRO A 123 -17.18 9.85 11.50
C PRO A 123 -16.24 9.27 10.45
N SER A 124 -16.05 7.95 10.45
CA SER A 124 -15.18 7.27 9.49
C SER A 124 -15.81 6.02 8.89
N TYR A 125 -15.50 5.75 7.62
CA TYR A 125 -16.10 4.69 6.82
C TYR A 125 -15.04 3.92 6.03
N ASP A 126 -15.34 2.66 5.68
CA ASP A 126 -14.54 1.94 4.68
C ASP A 126 -14.90 2.44 3.28
N ALA A 127 -13.91 3.04 2.60
CA ALA A 127 -14.08 3.62 1.27
C ALA A 127 -14.47 2.57 0.21
N ALA A 128 -14.05 1.31 0.37
CA ALA A 128 -14.41 0.23 -0.56
C ALA A 128 -15.89 -0.16 -0.42
N VAL A 129 -16.52 0.14 0.72
CA VAL A 129 -17.94 -0.15 0.99
C VAL A 129 -18.82 1.01 0.57
N VAL A 130 -18.51 2.24 1.03
CA VAL A 130 -19.39 3.40 0.81
C VAL A 130 -19.06 4.21 -0.45
N GLY A 131 -17.84 4.04 -0.99
CA GLY A 131 -17.33 4.82 -2.11
C GLY A 131 -16.94 6.25 -1.73
N ILE A 132 -16.44 6.99 -2.73
CA ILE A 132 -15.99 8.37 -2.57
C ILE A 132 -17.18 9.34 -2.66
N PRO A 133 -17.34 10.28 -1.70
CA PRO A 133 -18.51 11.14 -1.62
C PRO A 133 -18.61 12.12 -2.79
N GLN A 134 -19.85 12.45 -3.18
CA GLN A 134 -20.13 13.33 -4.32
C GLN A 134 -19.48 14.71 -4.17
N ARG A 135 -19.49 15.29 -2.96
CA ARG A 135 -18.88 16.61 -2.68
C ARG A 135 -17.40 16.69 -3.06
N MET A 136 -16.63 15.62 -2.88
CA MET A 136 -15.22 15.55 -3.30
C MET A 136 -15.09 15.58 -4.83
N ARG A 137 -15.97 14.86 -5.54
CA ARG A 137 -16.00 14.86 -7.01
C ARG A 137 -16.35 16.24 -7.56
N ASP A 138 -17.29 16.92 -6.92
CA ASP A 138 -17.69 18.28 -7.29
C ASP A 138 -16.59 19.29 -6.99
N TYR A 139 -15.87 19.16 -5.87
CA TYR A 139 -14.68 19.96 -5.58
C TYR A 139 -13.61 19.79 -6.66
N ASN A 140 -13.28 18.55 -7.05
CA ASN A 140 -12.30 18.30 -8.11
C ASN A 140 -12.75 18.89 -9.45
N ARG A 141 -14.06 18.83 -9.76
CA ARG A 141 -14.61 19.48 -10.96
C ARG A 141 -14.42 21.00 -10.93
N ARG A 142 -14.71 21.66 -9.80
CA ARG A 142 -14.49 23.10 -9.62
C ARG A 142 -13.01 23.45 -9.79
N LYS A 143 -12.11 22.72 -9.12
CA LYS A 143 -10.65 22.93 -9.24
C LYS A 143 -10.11 22.75 -10.65
N LYS A 144 -10.63 21.78 -11.39
CA LYS A 144 -10.28 21.60 -12.80
C LYS A 144 -10.73 22.79 -13.67
N LEU A 145 -11.92 23.34 -13.43
CA LEU A 145 -12.41 24.53 -14.15
C LEU A 145 -11.64 25.80 -13.77
N GLU A 146 -11.16 25.90 -12.54
CA GLU A 146 -10.29 26.98 -12.04
C GLU A 146 -8.84 26.88 -12.54
N GLY A 147 -8.48 25.81 -13.29
CA GLY A 147 -7.12 25.58 -13.79
C GLY A 147 -6.13 25.03 -12.75
N GLY A 148 -6.62 24.51 -11.62
CA GLY A 148 -5.83 24.10 -10.47
C GLY A 148 -5.44 22.61 -10.40
N LEU A 149 -5.61 21.84 -11.48
CA LEU A 149 -5.25 20.41 -11.57
C LEU A 149 -4.72 20.03 -12.95
#